data_AF-A0A2R9SRP9-F1
#
_entry.id   AF-A0A2R9SRP9-F1
#
_cell.length_a   1.000
_cell.length_b   1.000
_cell.length_c   1.000
_cell.angle_alpha   90.00
_cell.angle_beta   90.00
_cell.angle_gamma   90.00
#
_symmetry.space_group_name_H-M   'P 1'
#
loop_
_entity.id
_entity.type
_entity.pdbx_description
1 polymer ?
#
loop_
_entity_poly.entity_id
_entity_poly.type
_entity_poly.pdbx_seq_one_letter_code
_entity_poly.pdbx_strand_id
1 'polypeptide(L)' 'MRTVDFHCDALSKMWEDPKASFVDDRHLDVTLQRMEEGDLALQVFAVFLSEKYGRPSFVAGTWRKSIRIAAAL' A
#
# COMPACT_ATOMS: atom_id res chain seq x y z
N MET A 1 14.61 3.99 -18.58
CA MET A 1 15.49 4.65 -17.59
C MET A 1 14.86 4.29 -16.27
N ARG A 2 15.54 3.48 -15.47
CA ARG A 2 14.93 2.86 -14.30
C ARG A 2 14.57 3.91 -13.26
N THR A 3 13.29 4.05 -12.97
CA THR A 3 12.77 5.05 -12.03
C THR A 3 12.59 4.41 -10.66
N VAL A 4 12.94 5.14 -9.61
CA VAL A 4 12.74 4.72 -8.21
C VAL A 4 11.79 5.70 -7.56
N ASP A 5 10.70 5.17 -7.02
CA ASP A 5 9.72 5.94 -6.26
C ASP A 5 9.81 5.57 -4.78
N PHE A 6 9.99 6.59 -3.93
CA PHE A 6 10.20 6.42 -2.49
C PHE A 6 8.92 6.60 -1.66
N HIS A 7 7.76 6.88 -2.27
CA HIS A 7 6.54 7.13 -1.54
C HIS A 7 5.26 6.86 -2.36
N CYS A 8 4.61 5.73 -2.10
CA CYS A 8 3.29 5.40 -2.62
C CYS A 8 2.28 5.08 -1.51
N ASP A 9 1.07 5.63 -1.60
CA ASP A 9 -0.05 5.47 -0.66
C ASP A 9 -1.08 4.40 -1.09
N ALA A 10 -0.76 3.58 -2.11
CA ALA A 10 -1.68 2.59 -2.67
C ALA A 10 -2.23 1.61 -1.62
N LEU A 11 -1.42 1.26 -0.61
CA LEU A 11 -1.86 0.39 0.49
C LEU A 11 -3.03 0.99 1.29
N SER A 12 -3.04 2.29 1.53
CA SER A 12 -4.15 2.96 2.23
C SER A 12 -5.42 2.94 1.39
N LYS A 13 -5.31 3.15 0.06
CA LYS A 13 -6.45 3.08 -0.87
C LYS A 13 -7.03 1.67 -0.95
N MET A 14 -6.18 0.65 -1.05
CA MET A 14 -6.61 -0.76 -1.04
C MET A 14 -7.17 -1.21 0.31
N TRP A 15 -6.72 -0.62 1.42
CA TRP A 15 -7.30 -0.89 2.73
C TRP A 15 -8.72 -0.34 2.87
N GLU A 16 -8.99 0.80 2.23
CA GLU A 16 -10.32 1.42 2.21
C GLU A 16 -11.30 0.67 1.30
N ASP A 17 -10.82 0.13 0.17
CA ASP A 17 -11.59 -0.75 -0.71
C ASP A 17 -10.91 -2.13 -0.86
N PRO A 18 -11.28 -3.13 -0.04
CA PRO A 18 -10.72 -4.48 -0.11
C PRO A 18 -10.98 -5.22 -1.43
N LYS A 19 -11.83 -4.68 -2.33
CA LYS A 19 -12.06 -5.25 -3.67
C LYS A 19 -11.11 -4.70 -4.71
N ALA A 20 -10.36 -3.64 -4.40
CA ALA A 20 -9.43 -3.03 -5.33
C ALA A 20 -8.31 -4.02 -5.71
N SER A 21 -8.06 -4.14 -7.01
CA SER A 21 -7.02 -5.01 -7.58
C SER A 21 -5.71 -4.25 -7.72
N PHE A 22 -4.64 -4.68 -7.03
CA PHE A 22 -3.33 -4.07 -7.25
C PHE A 22 -2.79 -4.30 -8.68
N VAL A 23 -3.32 -5.27 -9.41
CA VAL A 23 -2.79 -5.65 -10.74
C VAL A 23 -3.12 -4.59 -11.78
N ASP A 24 -4.37 -4.15 -11.84
CA ASP A 24 -4.94 -3.43 -12.99
C ASP A 24 -6.05 -2.43 -12.63
N ASP A 25 -6.33 -2.20 -11.35
CA ASP A 25 -7.42 -1.32 -10.96
C ASP A 25 -7.19 0.12 -11.45
N ARG A 26 -8.21 0.65 -12.13
CA ARG A 26 -8.16 1.99 -12.72
C ARG A 26 -8.21 3.09 -11.66
N HIS A 27 -8.75 2.78 -10.48
CA HIS A 27 -8.87 3.71 -9.35
C HIS A 27 -7.58 3.82 -8.53
N LEU A 28 -6.61 2.95 -8.76
CA LEU A 28 -5.28 3.04 -8.16
C LEU A 28 -4.33 3.79 -9.09
N ASP A 29 -3.64 4.80 -8.55
CA ASP A 29 -2.60 5.56 -9.27
C ASP A 29 -1.38 4.68 -9.60
N VAL A 30 -1.11 3.70 -8.74
CA VAL A 30 -0.02 2.73 -8.89
C VAL A 30 -0.60 1.33 -8.90
N THR A 31 -0.36 0.61 -9.99
CA THR A 31 -0.69 -0.81 -10.17
C THR A 31 0.51 -1.55 -10.73
N LEU A 32 0.54 -2.87 -10.59
CA LEU A 32 1.60 -3.71 -11.15
C LEU A 32 1.80 -3.43 -12.65
N GLN A 33 0.71 -3.37 -13.43
CA GLN A 33 0.79 -3.11 -14.86
C GLN A 33 1.45 -1.75 -15.16
N ARG A 34 1.08 -0.69 -14.44
CA ARG A 34 1.67 0.65 -14.63
C ARG A 34 3.12 0.71 -14.19
N MET A 35 3.50 -0.06 -13.17
CA MET A 35 4.89 -0.18 -12.72
C MET A 35 5.77 -0.86 -13.77
N GLU A 36 5.27 -1.92 -14.41
CA GLU A 36 5.94 -2.61 -15.51
C GLU A 36 6.05 -1.72 -16.75
N GLU A 37 4.97 -1.05 -17.15
CA GLU A 37 4.95 -0.10 -18.27
C GLU A 37 5.92 1.09 -18.05
N GLY A 38 6.08 1.51 -16.79
CA GLY A 38 6.93 2.64 -16.40
C GLY A 38 8.43 2.31 -16.21
N ASP A 39 8.87 1.05 -16.37
CA ASP A 39 10.24 0.61 -16.08
C ASP A 39 10.67 0.99 -14.64
N LEU A 40 9.75 0.84 -13.67
CA LEU A 40 10.06 1.09 -12.25
C LEU A 40 10.96 -0.01 -11.70
N ALA A 41 12.08 0.39 -11.10
CA ALA A 41 13.04 -0.55 -10.50
C ALA A 41 12.77 -0.81 -9.02
N LEU A 42 12.19 0.15 -8.30
CA LEU A 42 11.87 0.04 -6.88
C LEU A 42 10.71 0.98 -6.54
N GLN A 43 9.77 0.48 -5.76
CA GLN A 43 8.64 1.23 -5.24
C GLN A 43 8.58 1.01 -3.73
N VAL A 44 8.61 2.09 -2.95
CA VAL A 44 8.37 2.04 -1.50
C VAL A 44 6.90 2.34 -1.23
N PHE A 45 6.24 1.43 -0.51
CA PHE A 45 4.83 1.57 -0.11
C PHE A 45 4.73 2.03 1.34
N ALA A 46 4.07 3.17 1.57
CA ALA A 46 3.85 3.70 2.89
C ALA A 46 2.74 2.92 3.60
N VAL A 47 3.02 2.46 4.83
CA VAL A 47 2.00 1.94 5.74
C VAL A 47 1.48 3.13 6.57
N PHE A 48 0.42 3.76 6.07
CA PHE A 48 -0.21 4.89 6.75
C PHE A 48 -1.54 4.46 7.38
N LEU A 49 -1.69 4.76 8.67
CA LEU A 49 -2.92 4.51 9.44
C LEU A 49 -3.59 5.85 9.74
N SER A 50 -4.73 6.09 9.10
CA SER A 50 -5.52 7.31 9.34
C SER A 50 -6.08 7.35 10.76
N GLU A 51 -6.06 8.53 11.39
CA GLU A 51 -6.62 8.77 12.72
C GLU A 51 -8.12 8.45 12.82
N LYS A 52 -8.84 8.40 11.68
CA LYS A 52 -10.26 7.99 11.63
C LYS A 52 -10.49 6.58 12.17
N TYR A 53 -9.45 5.73 12.20
CA TYR A 53 -9.51 4.36 12.71
C TYR A 53 -9.12 4.25 14.21
N GLY A 54 -8.92 5.38 14.89
CA GLY A 54 -8.57 5.48 16.30
C GLY A 54 -7.12 5.93 16.53
N ARG A 55 -6.84 6.39 17.74
CA ARG A 55 -5.46 6.72 18.15
C ARG A 55 -4.64 5.44 18.26
N PRO A 56 -3.43 5.37 17.68
CA PRO A 56 -2.55 4.23 17.89
C PRO A 56 -2.19 4.15 19.37
N SER A 57 -2.75 3.16 20.09
CA SER A 57 -2.32 2.84 21.44
C SER A 57 -1.23 1.78 21.35
N PHE A 58 0.02 2.19 21.55
CA PHE A 58 1.14 1.26 21.69
C PHE A 58 1.11 0.67 23.10
N VAL A 59 0.12 -0.18 23.38
CA VAL A 59 0.13 -1.02 24.59
C VAL A 59 0.90 -2.29 24.24
N ALA A 60 2.06 -2.47 24.86
CA ALA A 60 2.86 -3.68 24.76
C ALA A 60 2.02 -4.88 25.25
N GLY A 61 1.35 -5.60 24.36
CA GLY A 61 0.57 -6.77 24.79
C GLY A 61 -0.24 -7.53 23.74
N THR A 62 -0.90 -6.87 22.79
CA THR A 62 -1.85 -7.59 21.91
C THR A 62 -2.01 -6.93 20.53
N TRP A 63 -1.08 -7.23 19.63
CA TRP A 63 -1.22 -6.95 18.20
C TRP A 63 -2.24 -7.92 17.58
N ARG A 64 -3.54 -7.65 17.75
CA ARG A 64 -4.61 -8.29 16.96
C ARG A 64 -5.51 -7.24 16.31
N LYS A 65 -4.91 -6.44 15.44
CA LYS A 65 -5.58 -5.98 14.22
C LYS A 65 -4.67 -6.38 13.08
N SER A 66 -5.09 -7.41 12.35
CA SER A 66 -4.31 -8.10 11.32
C SER A 66 -3.91 -7.14 10.20
N ILE A 67 -2.77 -6.45 10.37
CA ILE A 67 -2.05 -5.82 9.28
C ILE A 67 -1.48 -6.97 8.45
N ARG A 68 -2.20 -7.36 7.39
CA ARG A 68 -1.67 -8.25 6.35
C ARG A 68 -0.93 -7.35 5.36
N ILE A 69 0.36 -7.14 5.59
CA ILE A 69 1.23 -6.55 4.57
C ILE A 69 1.42 -7.64 3.53
N ALA A 70 0.74 -7.51 2.39
CA ALA A 70 1.08 -8.27 1.20
C ALA A 70 2.39 -7.67 0.68
N ALA A 71 3.50 -8.36 0.91
CA ALA A 71 4.71 -8.10 0.16
C ALA A 71 4.43 -8.55 -1.27
N ALA A 72 4.25 -7.59 -2.18
CA ALA A 72 4.29 -7.86 -3.60
C ALA A 72 5.75 -8.18 -3.97
N LEU A 73 6.03 -9.47 -4.10
CA LEU A 73 7.21 -10.03 -4.77
C LEU A 73 6.77 -10.64 -6.09
#